data_AF-A0A9D1GK81-F1
#
_entry.id   AF-A0A9D1GK81-F1
#
_cell.length_a   1.000
_cell.length_b   1.000
_cell.length_c   1.000
_cell.angle_alpha   90.00
_cell.angle_beta   90.00
_cell.angle_gamma   90.00
#
_symmetry.space_group_name_H-M   'P 1'
#
loop_
_entity.id
_entity.type
_entity.pdbx_description
1 polymer ?
#
loop_
_entity_poly.entity_id
_entity_poly.type
_entity_poly.pdbx_seq_one_letter_code
_entity_poly.pdbx_strand_id
1 'polypeptide(L)'
;MKRILDYFSIDGAVGGNQEWFHNFLMYMGGCAAATACDCCIYLALRRGMTHFYPYNVHQLTKQDYIDFSGKMKPYLKPRVNGVNKTSLFTEGFGKYLRDVGEDSLMMEELSGTESLEKAEDFIRRQIDSGYPVPYLMLKHKKECYKDFVWHWFLCYGYEEREDGFWITVATYGEASVFSLGDLWDTGYEEKGGIVGFKTGVSAAGI
;
A
#
# COMPACT_ATOMS: atom_id res chain seq x y z
N MET A 1 6.44 6.15 20.97
CA MET A 1 7.47 6.28 19.90
C MET A 1 6.77 6.66 18.60
N LYS A 2 7.31 7.57 17.77
CA LYS A 2 6.67 7.96 16.50
C LYS A 2 7.64 7.82 15.33
N ARG A 3 7.19 7.18 14.26
CA ARG A 3 7.93 7.04 13.01
C ARG A 3 7.00 7.28 11.83
N ILE A 4 7.28 8.31 11.04
CA ILE A 4 6.55 8.62 9.80
C ILE A 4 7.58 8.60 8.67
N LEU A 5 7.27 7.88 7.60
CA LEU A 5 8.09 7.91 6.38
C LEU A 5 7.93 9.27 5.71
N ASP A 6 9.01 9.77 5.11
CA ASP A 6 8.95 10.95 4.23
C ASP A 6 8.20 10.56 2.95
N TYR A 7 6.87 10.59 3.03
CA TYR A 7 5.98 10.20 1.94
C TYR A 7 6.04 11.24 0.81
N PHE A 8 5.12 11.15 -0.15
CA PHE A 8 5.11 12.06 -1.29
C PHE A 8 3.73 12.67 -1.50
N SER A 9 3.72 13.77 -2.26
CA SER A 9 2.50 14.43 -2.68
C SER A 9 2.49 14.65 -4.19
N ILE A 10 1.31 14.61 -4.80
CA ILE A 10 1.09 14.90 -6.21
C ILE A 10 0.08 16.05 -6.29
N ASP A 11 0.51 17.21 -6.78
CA ASP A 11 -0.35 18.40 -6.93
C ASP A 11 -1.13 18.76 -5.64
N GLY A 12 -0.50 18.59 -4.48
CA GLY A 12 -1.07 18.88 -3.15
C GLY A 12 -1.82 17.72 -2.48
N ALA A 13 -2.11 16.64 -3.20
CA ALA A 13 -2.68 15.41 -2.64
C ALA A 13 -1.60 14.52 -2.00
N VAL A 14 -1.91 13.87 -0.89
CA VAL A 14 -1.02 12.92 -0.21
C VAL A 14 -1.13 11.55 -0.88
N GLY A 15 -0.06 11.11 -1.55
CA GLY A 15 -0.12 9.92 -2.40
C GLY A 15 -0.96 10.11 -3.67
N GLY A 16 -1.43 9.00 -4.22
CA GLY A 16 -2.33 9.01 -5.36
C GLY A 16 -3.82 9.06 -4.99
N ASN A 17 -4.67 9.38 -5.97
CA ASN A 17 -6.11 9.29 -5.84
C ASN A 17 -6.70 8.52 -7.03
N GLN A 18 -7.40 7.41 -6.76
CA GLN A 18 -8.03 6.58 -7.80
C GLN A 18 -9.14 7.31 -8.57
N GLU A 19 -9.74 8.35 -8.00
CA GLU A 19 -10.78 9.15 -8.66
C GLU A 19 -10.23 9.98 -9.83
N TRP A 20 -8.90 10.07 -9.95
CA TRP A 20 -8.25 10.67 -11.11
C TRP A 20 -8.33 9.79 -12.36
N PHE A 21 -8.62 8.49 -12.21
CA PHE A 21 -8.56 7.56 -13.32
C PHE A 21 -9.73 7.76 -14.30
N HIS A 22 -9.41 8.06 -15.56
CA HIS A 22 -10.44 8.20 -16.61
C HIS A 22 -11.12 6.86 -16.97
N ASN A 23 -10.48 5.73 -16.69
CA ASN A 23 -11.06 4.42 -16.95
C ASN A 23 -12.06 4.05 -15.85
N PHE A 24 -13.35 3.92 -16.19
CA PHE A 24 -14.43 3.67 -15.22
C PHE A 24 -14.18 2.48 -14.28
N LEU A 25 -13.63 1.37 -14.78
CA LEU A 25 -13.30 0.21 -13.92
C LEU A 25 -12.22 0.56 -12.90
N MET A 26 -11.18 1.29 -13.32
CA MET A 26 -10.11 1.73 -12.43
C MET A 26 -10.61 2.79 -11.45
N TYR A 27 -11.47 3.71 -11.90
CA TYR A 27 -12.11 4.70 -11.03
C TYR A 27 -12.88 4.03 -9.88
N MET A 28 -13.66 2.99 -10.19
CA MET A 28 -14.50 2.28 -9.20
C MET A 28 -13.74 1.25 -8.35
N GLY A 29 -12.70 0.60 -8.89
CA GLY A 29 -12.07 -0.57 -8.24
C GLY A 29 -10.56 -0.65 -8.40
N GLY A 30 -9.90 0.46 -8.72
CA GLY A 30 -8.46 0.54 -8.98
C GLY A 30 -7.59 0.74 -7.75
N CYS A 31 -8.15 0.68 -6.53
CA CYS A 31 -7.44 0.90 -5.26
C CYS A 31 -6.15 0.07 -5.13
N ALA A 32 -6.19 -1.21 -5.54
CA ALA A 32 -5.02 -2.07 -5.54
C ALA A 32 -3.92 -1.56 -6.49
N ALA A 33 -4.28 -1.16 -7.71
CA ALA A 33 -3.33 -0.61 -8.67
C ALA A 33 -2.78 0.74 -8.21
N ALA A 34 -3.62 1.61 -7.62
CA ALA A 34 -3.20 2.88 -7.02
C ALA A 34 -2.21 2.64 -5.88
N THR A 35 -2.51 1.71 -4.96
CA THR A 35 -1.62 1.35 -3.85
C THR A 35 -0.27 0.81 -4.34
N ALA A 36 -0.26 -0.01 -5.41
CA ALA A 36 0.99 -0.47 -6.01
C ALA A 36 1.76 0.66 -6.71
N CYS A 37 1.07 1.58 -7.40
CA CYS A 37 1.70 2.77 -7.97
C CYS A 37 2.34 3.65 -6.88
N ASP A 38 1.65 3.84 -5.76
CA ASP A 38 2.15 4.59 -4.61
C ASP A 38 3.40 3.93 -4.00
N CYS A 39 3.40 2.59 -3.89
CA CYS A 39 4.61 1.84 -3.50
C CYS A 39 5.77 2.13 -4.47
N CYS A 40 5.55 2.01 -5.78
CA CYS A 40 6.59 2.25 -6.78
C CYS A 40 7.16 3.66 -6.70
N ILE A 41 6.31 4.68 -6.61
CA ILE A 41 6.75 6.08 -6.53
C ILE A 41 7.54 6.31 -5.25
N TYR A 42 7.05 5.84 -4.10
CA TYR A 42 7.76 5.96 -2.83
C TYR A 42 9.14 5.29 -2.89
N LEU A 43 9.21 4.04 -3.37
CA LEU A 43 10.45 3.27 -3.45
C LEU A 43 11.44 3.89 -4.45
N ALA A 44 10.96 4.40 -5.58
CA ALA A 44 11.77 5.16 -6.52
C ALA A 44 12.34 6.44 -5.87
N LEU A 45 11.50 7.20 -5.16
CA LEU A 45 11.88 8.48 -4.58
C LEU A 45 12.82 8.35 -3.37
N ARG A 46 12.58 7.36 -2.51
CA ARG A 46 13.21 7.26 -1.17
C ARG A 46 14.22 6.14 -1.04
N ARG A 47 14.21 5.16 -1.96
CA ARG A 47 15.08 3.97 -1.89
C ARG A 47 15.94 3.76 -3.14
N GLY A 48 15.90 4.68 -4.10
CA GLY A 48 16.71 4.61 -5.32
C GLY A 48 16.26 3.53 -6.31
N MET A 49 15.08 2.94 -6.11
CA MET A 49 14.49 1.94 -7.03
C MET A 49 13.83 2.64 -8.23
N THR A 50 14.58 3.50 -8.92
CA THR A 50 14.03 4.43 -9.92
C THR A 50 13.38 3.72 -11.11
N HIS A 51 13.77 2.47 -11.41
CA HIS A 51 13.16 1.65 -12.47
C HIS A 51 11.71 1.22 -12.17
N PHE A 52 11.24 1.36 -10.92
CA PHE A 52 9.85 1.05 -10.57
C PHE A 52 8.85 2.09 -11.06
N TYR A 53 9.32 3.30 -11.41
CA TYR A 53 8.49 4.39 -11.87
C TYR A 53 9.04 4.92 -13.21
N PRO A 54 8.29 4.79 -14.32
CA PRO A 54 8.83 5.07 -15.65
C PRO A 54 8.90 6.56 -16.01
N TYR A 55 8.53 7.46 -15.10
CA TYR A 55 8.53 8.92 -15.29
C TYR A 55 9.48 9.60 -14.31
N ASN A 56 9.56 10.93 -14.35
CA ASN A 56 10.44 11.69 -13.45
C ASN A 56 9.89 11.72 -12.02
N VAL A 57 10.50 10.95 -11.12
CA VAL A 57 10.07 10.86 -9.71
C VAL A 57 10.25 12.16 -8.93
N HIS A 58 11.10 13.08 -9.39
CA HIS A 58 11.30 14.40 -8.77
C HIS A 58 10.36 15.49 -9.31
N GLN A 59 9.50 15.14 -10.27
CA GLN A 59 8.49 16.02 -10.85
C GLN A 59 7.20 15.24 -11.05
N LEU A 60 6.58 14.83 -9.94
CA LEU A 60 5.34 14.07 -9.97
C LEU A 60 4.18 14.96 -10.45
N THR A 61 3.43 14.48 -11.43
CA THR A 61 2.22 15.13 -11.93
C THR A 61 1.04 14.18 -11.86
N LYS A 62 -0.18 14.73 -11.73
CA LYS A 62 -1.40 13.93 -11.83
C LYS A 62 -1.48 13.15 -13.15
N GLN A 63 -1.03 13.72 -14.26
CA GLN A 63 -1.08 13.06 -15.57
C GLN A 63 -0.15 11.83 -15.63
N ASP A 64 1.09 11.96 -15.18
CA ASP A 64 2.03 10.81 -15.12
C ASP A 64 1.49 9.70 -14.21
N TYR A 65 0.82 10.07 -13.11
CA TYR A 65 0.19 9.09 -12.22
C TYR A 65 -0.95 8.32 -12.90
N ILE A 66 -1.81 9.02 -13.67
CA ILE A 66 -2.90 8.39 -14.44
C ILE A 66 -2.32 7.45 -15.51
N ASP A 67 -1.28 7.87 -16.22
CA ASP A 67 -0.66 7.04 -17.24
C ASP A 67 0.07 5.84 -16.62
N PHE A 68 0.67 6.03 -15.45
CA PHE A 68 1.30 4.96 -14.70
C PHE A 68 0.30 3.92 -14.19
N SER A 69 -0.85 4.34 -13.67
CA SER A 69 -1.91 3.41 -13.25
C SER A 69 -2.45 2.59 -14.44
N GLY A 70 -2.44 3.18 -15.65
CA GLY A 70 -2.70 2.47 -16.90
C GLY A 70 -1.70 1.34 -17.18
N LYS A 71 -0.41 1.53 -16.86
CA LYS A 71 0.63 0.49 -16.95
C LYS A 71 0.49 -0.57 -15.86
N MET A 72 0.04 -0.20 -14.67
CA MET A 72 -0.18 -1.13 -13.55
C MET A 72 -1.46 -1.97 -13.73
N LYS A 73 -2.47 -1.43 -14.43
CA LYS A 73 -3.78 -2.06 -14.63
C LYS A 73 -3.72 -3.53 -15.09
N PRO A 74 -2.92 -3.97 -16.07
CA PRO A 74 -2.92 -5.37 -16.50
C PRO A 74 -2.53 -6.36 -15.39
N TYR A 75 -1.77 -5.88 -14.40
CA TYR A 75 -1.29 -6.66 -13.26
C TYR A 75 -2.31 -6.71 -12.13
N LEU A 76 -2.94 -5.57 -11.84
CA LEU A 76 -3.87 -5.37 -10.72
C LEU A 76 -5.22 -4.82 -11.19
N LYS A 77 -5.77 -5.41 -12.26
CA LYS A 77 -7.06 -4.96 -12.79
C LYS A 77 -8.19 -5.26 -11.80
N PRO A 78 -9.20 -4.38 -11.71
CA PRO A 78 -10.45 -4.67 -11.02
C PRO A 78 -11.07 -5.98 -11.52
N ARG A 79 -11.65 -6.75 -10.60
CA ARG A 79 -12.34 -8.02 -10.84
C ARG A 79 -13.73 -7.95 -10.21
N VAL A 80 -14.59 -8.94 -10.44
CA VAL A 80 -15.95 -9.00 -9.83
C VAL A 80 -15.89 -8.83 -8.30
N ASN A 81 -14.87 -9.40 -7.66
CA ASN A 81 -14.62 -9.26 -6.22
C ASN A 81 -13.43 -8.34 -5.91
N GLY A 82 -12.98 -7.51 -6.86
CA GLY A 82 -11.74 -6.74 -6.72
C GLY A 82 -10.49 -7.60 -6.52
N VAL A 83 -9.42 -6.99 -6.04
CA VAL A 83 -8.20 -7.66 -5.57
C VAL A 83 -8.38 -7.97 -4.08
N ASN A 84 -9.28 -8.87 -3.72
CA ASN A 84 -9.70 -9.06 -2.32
C ASN A 84 -8.81 -10.01 -1.49
N LYS A 85 -7.61 -10.31 -1.96
CA LYS A 85 -6.63 -11.12 -1.24
C LYS A 85 -5.27 -10.48 -1.35
N THR A 86 -4.50 -10.55 -0.28
CA THR A 86 -3.09 -10.16 -0.27
C THR A 86 -2.30 -10.92 -1.34
N SER A 87 -2.60 -12.20 -1.55
CA SER A 87 -1.95 -13.01 -2.59
C SER A 87 -2.20 -12.52 -4.01
N LEU A 88 -3.41 -12.03 -4.31
CA LEU A 88 -3.71 -11.47 -5.63
C LEU A 88 -2.93 -10.17 -5.86
N PHE A 89 -2.70 -9.40 -4.80
CA PHE A 89 -1.90 -8.19 -4.85
C PHE A 89 -0.41 -8.53 -5.03
N THR A 90 0.15 -9.42 -4.21
CA THR A 90 1.57 -9.80 -4.27
C THR A 90 1.93 -10.51 -5.57
N GLU A 91 1.06 -11.38 -6.11
CA GLU A 91 1.26 -12.03 -7.40
C GLU A 91 1.28 -11.01 -8.56
N GLY A 92 0.27 -10.14 -8.59
CA GLY A 92 0.13 -9.12 -9.64
C GLY A 92 1.26 -8.11 -9.59
N PHE A 93 1.49 -7.51 -8.41
CA PHE A 93 2.55 -6.53 -8.22
C PHE A 93 3.93 -7.16 -8.44
N GLY A 94 4.16 -8.39 -7.97
CA GLY A 94 5.41 -9.10 -8.18
C GLY A 94 5.68 -9.38 -9.66
N LYS A 95 4.64 -9.63 -10.47
CA LYS A 95 4.79 -9.73 -11.93
C LYS A 95 5.18 -8.38 -12.55
N TYR A 96 4.61 -7.27 -12.08
CA TYR A 96 5.03 -5.94 -12.53
C TYR A 96 6.51 -5.68 -12.21
N LEU A 97 6.95 -5.98 -10.98
CA LEU A 97 8.34 -5.81 -10.55
C LEU A 97 9.30 -6.61 -11.45
N ARG A 98 9.00 -7.88 -11.73
CA ARG A 98 9.81 -8.68 -12.66
C ARG A 98 9.84 -8.12 -14.08
N ASP A 99 8.70 -7.64 -14.59
CA ASP A 99 8.62 -7.07 -15.94
C ASP A 99 9.43 -5.76 -16.07
N VAL A 100 9.69 -5.05 -14.96
CA VAL A 100 10.60 -3.89 -14.92
C VAL A 100 12.03 -4.24 -14.50
N GLY A 101 12.37 -5.53 -14.40
CA GLY A 101 13.72 -6.02 -14.11
C GLY A 101 14.09 -6.07 -12.63
N GLU A 102 13.10 -6.13 -11.73
CA GLU A 102 13.32 -6.29 -10.29
C GLU A 102 13.10 -7.74 -9.84
N ASP A 103 14.19 -8.37 -9.38
CA ASP A 103 14.18 -9.75 -8.85
C ASP A 103 14.59 -9.84 -7.38
N SER A 104 15.10 -8.76 -6.77
CA SER A 104 15.64 -8.77 -5.41
C SER A 104 14.60 -8.41 -4.34
N LEU A 105 13.59 -7.60 -4.71
CA LEU A 105 12.53 -7.20 -3.80
C LEU A 105 11.40 -8.24 -3.78
N MET A 106 11.23 -8.90 -2.64
CA MET A 106 10.14 -9.83 -2.37
C MET A 106 9.07 -9.16 -1.52
N MET A 107 7.87 -9.74 -1.52
CA MET A 107 6.78 -9.34 -0.65
C MET A 107 6.42 -10.46 0.32
N GLU A 108 6.03 -10.07 1.52
CA GLU A 108 5.47 -10.95 2.55
C GLU A 108 4.06 -10.51 2.91
N GLU A 109 3.22 -11.47 3.30
CA GLU A 109 1.81 -11.22 3.64
C GLU A 109 1.58 -11.53 5.12
N LEU A 110 0.75 -10.73 5.76
CA LEU A 110 0.18 -11.03 7.07
C LEU A 110 -1.34 -11.00 6.96
N SER A 111 -1.98 -12.14 7.26
CA SER A 111 -3.44 -12.25 7.25
C SER A 111 -4.06 -11.34 8.31
N GLY A 112 -5.20 -10.73 8.00
CA GLY A 112 -5.99 -9.97 8.97
C GLY A 112 -6.50 -10.82 10.14
N THR A 113 -6.45 -12.14 10.04
CA THR A 113 -6.81 -13.08 11.11
C THR A 113 -5.71 -13.26 12.16
N GLU A 114 -4.51 -12.75 11.93
CA GLU A 114 -3.41 -12.78 12.91
C GLU A 114 -3.68 -11.84 14.09
N SER A 115 -2.95 -12.03 15.19
CA SER A 115 -3.09 -11.20 16.39
C SER A 115 -2.71 -9.74 16.12
N LEU A 116 -3.29 -8.83 16.90
CA LEU A 116 -2.94 -7.41 16.87
C LEU A 116 -1.44 -7.19 17.10
N GLU A 117 -0.86 -7.90 18.08
CA GLU A 117 0.58 -7.84 18.38
C GLU A 117 1.44 -8.15 17.15
N LYS A 118 1.09 -9.19 16.38
CA LYS A 118 1.80 -9.50 15.13
C LYS A 118 1.65 -8.41 14.08
N ALA A 119 0.48 -7.77 14.00
CA ALA A 119 0.24 -6.67 13.07
C ALA A 119 1.06 -5.41 13.46
N GLU A 120 1.10 -5.08 14.75
CA GLU A 120 1.92 -4.00 15.30
C GLU A 120 3.41 -4.24 15.00
N ASP A 121 3.92 -5.44 15.32
CA ASP A 121 5.31 -5.83 15.05
C ASP A 121 5.64 -5.78 13.56
N PHE A 122 4.71 -6.23 12.71
CA PHE A 122 4.88 -6.20 11.26
C PHE A 122 4.99 -4.76 10.75
N ILE A 123 4.07 -3.88 11.14
CA ILE A 123 4.07 -2.47 10.71
C ILE A 123 5.30 -1.75 11.24
N ARG A 124 5.62 -1.92 12.54
CA ARG A 124 6.82 -1.34 13.15
C ARG A 124 8.07 -1.71 12.37
N ARG A 125 8.28 -3.00 12.11
CA ARG A 125 9.45 -3.51 11.39
C ARG A 125 9.56 -2.96 9.97
N GLN A 126 8.45 -2.88 9.23
CA GLN A 126 8.43 -2.34 7.86
C GLN A 126 8.75 -0.84 7.85
N ILE A 127 8.05 -0.06 8.67
CA ILE A 127 8.22 1.40 8.75
C ILE A 127 9.61 1.78 9.28
N ASP A 128 10.13 1.09 10.29
CA ASP A 128 11.49 1.33 10.81
C ASP A 128 12.55 1.01 9.75
N SER A 129 12.30 -0.01 8.93
CA SER A 129 13.14 -0.36 7.78
C SER A 129 12.96 0.57 6.57
N GLY A 130 12.08 1.56 6.65
CA GLY A 130 11.83 2.55 5.61
C GLY A 130 10.92 2.07 4.48
N TYR A 131 10.06 1.09 4.74
CA TYR A 131 9.10 0.54 3.77
C TYR A 131 7.65 0.83 4.21
N PRO A 132 6.79 1.32 3.30
CA PRO A 132 5.37 1.46 3.57
C PRO A 132 4.69 0.08 3.53
N VAL A 133 3.49 0.01 4.07
CA VAL A 133 2.72 -1.23 4.24
C VAL A 133 1.40 -1.11 3.48
N PRO A 134 1.23 -1.79 2.33
CA PRO A 134 -0.07 -1.95 1.71
C PRO A 134 -1.02 -2.66 2.65
N TYR A 135 -2.21 -2.09 2.83
CA TYR A 135 -3.25 -2.60 3.70
C TYR A 135 -4.50 -2.87 2.88
N LEU A 136 -5.05 -4.07 3.03
CA LEU A 136 -6.36 -4.46 2.53
C LEU A 136 -7.34 -4.57 3.69
N MET A 137 -8.40 -3.78 3.66
CA MET A 137 -9.56 -3.95 4.53
C MET A 137 -10.76 -4.43 3.72
N LEU A 138 -11.30 -5.59 4.06
CA LEU A 138 -12.46 -6.14 3.36
C LEU A 138 -13.78 -5.69 3.96
N LYS A 139 -13.89 -5.70 5.28
CA LYS A 139 -15.12 -5.41 6.01
C LYS A 139 -14.79 -4.77 7.34
N HIS A 140 -15.72 -3.97 7.86
CA HIS A 140 -15.63 -3.41 9.21
C HIS A 140 -17.03 -3.06 9.73
N LYS A 141 -17.34 -3.36 11.00
CA LYS A 141 -18.66 -3.06 11.59
C LYS A 141 -18.86 -1.59 11.95
N LYS A 142 -17.80 -0.91 12.38
CA LYS A 142 -17.84 0.53 12.69
C LYS A 142 -17.97 1.37 11.40
N GLU A 143 -19.00 2.20 11.36
CA GLU A 143 -19.35 3.08 10.22
C GLU A 143 -18.24 4.08 9.86
N CYS A 144 -17.40 4.47 10.82
CA CYS A 144 -16.28 5.39 10.59
C CYS A 144 -15.24 4.85 9.59
N TYR A 145 -15.24 3.56 9.27
CA TYR A 145 -14.33 2.95 8.31
C TYR A 145 -14.98 2.57 6.99
N LYS A 146 -16.22 3.01 6.73
CA LYS A 146 -16.96 2.63 5.51
C LYS A 146 -16.21 2.94 4.20
N ASP A 147 -15.44 4.02 4.16
CA ASP A 147 -14.65 4.44 2.99
C ASP A 147 -13.34 3.63 2.84
N PHE A 148 -13.03 2.79 3.83
CA PHE A 148 -11.91 1.84 3.83
C PHE A 148 -12.38 0.38 3.68
N VAL A 149 -13.69 0.14 3.61
CA VAL A 149 -14.25 -1.20 3.39
C VAL A 149 -14.10 -1.60 1.92
N TRP A 150 -13.68 -2.84 1.66
CA TRP A 150 -13.28 -3.34 0.33
C TRP A 150 -12.19 -2.48 -0.34
N HIS A 151 -11.24 -2.00 0.46
CA HIS A 151 -10.28 -0.99 0.01
C HIS A 151 -8.84 -1.38 0.25
N TRP A 152 -8.00 -0.95 -0.70
CA TRP A 152 -6.55 -0.96 -0.58
C TRP A 152 -6.05 0.46 -0.32
N PHE A 153 -5.19 0.60 0.66
CA PHE A 153 -4.56 1.87 1.03
C PHE A 153 -3.16 1.63 1.57
N LEU A 154 -2.39 2.69 1.77
CA LEU A 154 -1.00 2.59 2.18
C LEU A 154 -0.78 3.13 3.58
N CYS A 155 -0.27 2.29 4.48
CA CYS A 155 0.24 2.72 5.79
C CYS A 155 1.70 3.16 5.64
N TYR A 156 2.00 4.40 6.01
CA TYR A 156 3.34 4.99 5.85
C TYR A 156 3.89 5.57 7.16
N GLY A 157 3.27 5.27 8.30
CA GLY A 157 3.81 5.64 9.59
C GLY A 157 3.03 5.06 10.76
N TYR A 158 3.65 5.10 11.93
CA TYR A 158 3.01 4.72 13.18
C TYR A 158 3.40 5.63 14.34
N GLU A 159 2.59 5.58 15.40
CA GLU A 159 2.82 6.23 16.67
C GLU A 159 2.32 5.34 17.80
N GLU A 160 3.23 4.90 18.67
CA GLU A 160 2.91 4.25 19.94
C GLU A 160 2.62 5.32 20.99
N ARG A 161 1.39 5.27 21.50
CA ARG A 161 0.83 6.14 22.54
C ARG A 161 0.45 5.30 23.75
N GLU A 162 0.08 5.96 24.85
CA GLU A 162 -0.42 5.26 26.05
C GLU A 162 -1.71 4.48 25.79
N ASP A 163 -2.53 4.95 24.83
CA ASP A 163 -3.80 4.33 24.44
C ASP A 163 -3.68 3.32 23.29
N GLY A 164 -2.46 3.03 22.81
CA GLY A 164 -2.19 1.95 21.87
C GLY A 164 -1.35 2.34 20.65
N PHE A 165 -1.36 1.47 19.64
CA PHE A 165 -0.61 1.64 18.40
C PHE A 165 -1.48 2.33 17.34
N TRP A 166 -1.05 3.52 16.92
CA TRP A 166 -1.74 4.31 15.89
C TRP A 166 -0.98 4.27 14.58
N ILE A 167 -1.69 4.20 13.45
CA ILE A 167 -1.10 4.20 12.12
C ILE A 167 -1.53 5.43 11.33
N THR A 168 -0.61 5.94 10.50
CA THR A 168 -0.88 6.99 9.53
C THR A 168 -0.96 6.36 8.14
N VAL A 169 -2.08 6.59 7.46
CA VAL A 169 -2.40 5.97 6.18
C VAL A 169 -2.73 7.02 5.13
N ALA A 170 -2.49 6.69 3.86
CA ALA A 170 -2.86 7.51 2.72
C ALA A 170 -3.76 6.74 1.76
N THR A 171 -4.82 7.40 1.30
CA THR A 171 -5.66 6.98 0.18
C THR A 171 -6.50 8.17 -0.29
N TYR A 172 -7.02 8.11 -1.51
CA TYR A 172 -7.81 9.20 -2.12
C TYR A 172 -7.14 10.58 -2.10
N GLY A 173 -5.81 10.62 -2.03
CA GLY A 173 -5.06 11.88 -1.93
C GLY A 173 -5.07 12.53 -0.55
N GLU A 174 -5.52 11.83 0.50
CA GLU A 174 -5.61 12.34 1.86
C GLU A 174 -4.91 11.43 2.86
N ALA A 175 -4.45 12.03 3.97
CA ALA A 175 -3.89 11.30 5.10
C ALA A 175 -4.94 11.10 6.20
N SER A 176 -4.97 9.93 6.81
CA SER A 176 -5.79 9.61 7.98
C SER A 176 -4.96 8.95 9.07
N VAL A 177 -5.39 9.08 10.33
CA VAL A 177 -4.73 8.47 11.49
C VAL A 177 -5.74 7.63 12.26
N PHE A 178 -5.42 6.36 12.48
CA PHE A 178 -6.32 5.39 13.11
C PHE A 178 -5.64 4.60 14.22
N SER A 179 -6.38 4.23 15.26
CA SER A 179 -5.96 3.18 16.18
C SER A 179 -5.94 1.85 15.41
N LEU A 180 -4.78 1.19 15.37
CA LEU A 180 -4.64 -0.10 14.69
C LEU A 180 -5.48 -1.16 15.39
N GLY A 181 -5.54 -1.15 16.72
CA GLY A 181 -6.37 -2.09 17.48
C GLY A 181 -7.84 -2.01 17.07
N ASP A 182 -8.36 -0.79 16.95
CA ASP A 182 -9.74 -0.57 16.50
C ASP A 182 -9.96 -0.94 15.04
N LEU A 183 -8.98 -0.69 14.17
CA LEU A 183 -9.04 -0.96 12.73
C LEU A 183 -8.91 -2.48 12.42
N TRP A 184 -8.12 -3.19 13.21
CA TRP A 184 -7.85 -4.63 13.07
C TRP A 184 -9.00 -5.50 13.63
N ASP A 185 -9.74 -4.97 14.61
CA ASP A 185 -10.96 -5.58 15.14
C ASP A 185 -12.20 -5.28 14.28
N THR A 186 -12.21 -5.84 13.07
CA THR A 186 -13.26 -5.58 12.08
C THR A 186 -14.65 -6.08 12.47
N GLY A 187 -14.71 -7.04 13.41
CA GLY A 187 -15.93 -7.77 13.75
C GLY A 187 -16.42 -8.78 12.71
N TYR A 188 -15.58 -9.15 11.73
CA TYR A 188 -15.86 -10.15 10.69
C TYR A 188 -14.76 -11.22 10.59
N GLU A 189 -15.09 -12.39 10.02
CA GLU A 189 -14.08 -13.42 9.66
C GLU A 189 -13.22 -12.98 8.47
N GLU A 190 -13.84 -12.39 7.46
CA GLU A 190 -13.14 -11.83 6.30
C GLU A 190 -12.63 -10.41 6.62
N LYS A 191 -11.35 -10.32 6.99
CA LYS A 191 -10.73 -9.06 7.44
C LYS A 191 -9.90 -8.36 6.37
N GLY A 192 -9.24 -9.14 5.51
CA GLY A 192 -8.20 -8.66 4.59
C GLY A 192 -6.82 -9.01 5.13
N GLY A 193 -5.89 -8.07 5.11
CA GLY A 193 -4.52 -8.28 5.59
C GLY A 193 -3.57 -7.17 5.17
N ILE A 194 -2.30 -7.32 5.50
CA ILE A 194 -1.25 -6.36 5.15
C ILE A 194 -0.12 -7.03 4.38
N VAL A 195 0.59 -6.25 3.59
CA VAL A 195 1.74 -6.68 2.80
C VAL A 195 2.97 -5.88 3.24
N GLY A 196 4.12 -6.53 3.23
CA GLY A 196 5.41 -5.91 3.54
C GLY A 196 6.44 -6.29 2.50
N PHE A 197 7.57 -5.59 2.52
CA PHE A 197 8.67 -5.83 1.60
C PHE A 197 9.84 -6.49 2.32
N LYS A 198 10.56 -7.34 1.59
CA LYS A 198 11.80 -7.98 2.03
C LYS A 198 12.79 -7.96 0.88
N THR A 199 13.97 -7.42 1.11
CA THR A 199 15.08 -7.61 0.17
C THR A 199 15.60 -9.03 0.33
N GLY A 200 15.64 -9.79 -0.76
CA GLY A 200 16.39 -11.04 -0.80
C GLY A 200 17.84 -10.75 -0.43
N VAL A 201 18.42 -11.57 0.45
CA VAL A 201 19.86 -11.55 0.68
C VAL A 201 20.49 -11.90 -0.65
N SER A 202 21.13 -10.93 -1.31
CA SER A 202 22.00 -11.21 -2.44
C SER A 202 23.03 -12.24 -1.98
N ALA A 203 23.11 -13.38 -2.66
CA ALA A 203 24.17 -14.37 -2.50
C ALA A 203 25.50 -13.85 -3.10
N ALA A 204 25.88 -12.61 -2.77
CA ALA A 204 27.15 -12.01 -3.13
C ALA A 204 27.72 -11.33 -1.89
N GLY A 205 28.55 -12.06 -1.16
CA GLY A 205 29.21 -11.59 0.05
C GLY A 205 29.92 -12.66 0.87
N ILE A 206 30.58 -13.62 0.20
CA ILE A 206 31.76 -14.33 0.73
C ILE A 206 32.84 -14.27 -0.35
#